data_AF-A0A1Q4VGG9-F1
#
_entry.id   AF-A0A1Q4VGG9-F1
#
_cell.length_a   1.000
_cell.length_b   1.000
_cell.length_c   1.000
_cell.angle_alpha   90.00
_cell.angle_beta   90.00
_cell.angle_gamma   90.00
#
_symmetry.space_group_name_H-M   'P 1'
#
loop_
_entity.id
_entity.type
_entity.pdbx_description
1 polymer ?
#
loop_
_entity_poly.entity_id
_entity_poly.type
_entity_poly.pdbx_seq_one_letter_code
_entity_poly.pdbx_strand_id
1 'polypeptide(L)'
;MTTANAAAGTTAVEQALSAFLVGHTGAEPEVEQDLFATGAISSMFAMELVVFLEDEYDIEIVGAELNRDNFRSIRAMAAMVLRLRGTGDA
;
A
#
# COMPACT_ATOMS: atom_id res chain seq x y z
N MET A 1 9.78 -1.58 -23.85
CA MET A 1 10.83 -1.34 -22.83
C MET A 1 10.15 -0.82 -21.56
N THR A 2 9.11 -1.51 -21.06
CA THR A 2 8.12 -0.90 -20.13
C THR A 2 7.99 -1.67 -18.80
N THR A 3 8.52 -2.90 -18.70
CA THR A 3 8.35 -3.74 -17.51
C THR A 3 9.32 -3.42 -16.38
N ALA A 4 10.45 -2.75 -16.66
CA ALA A 4 11.45 -2.41 -15.64
C ALA A 4 10.99 -1.29 -14.69
N ASN A 5 10.17 -0.35 -15.18
CA ASN A 5 9.73 0.80 -14.38
C ASN A 5 8.64 0.43 -13.38
N ALA A 6 7.73 -0.48 -13.74
CA ALA A 6 6.69 -0.98 -12.84
C ALA A 6 7.28 -1.75 -11.65
N ALA A 7 8.30 -2.58 -11.88
CA ALA A 7 8.99 -3.29 -10.81
C ALA A 7 9.70 -2.32 -9.84
N ALA A 8 10.37 -1.29 -10.37
CA ALA A 8 11.01 -0.25 -9.56
C ALA A 8 9.99 0.57 -8.76
N GLY A 9 8.83 0.89 -9.36
CA GLY A 9 7.72 1.57 -8.69
C GLY A 9 7.14 0.75 -7.54
N THR A 10 7.01 -0.57 -7.71
CA THR A 10 6.49 -1.46 -6.65
C THR A 10 7.41 -1.43 -5.44
N THR A 11 8.71 -1.61 -5.64
CA THR A 11 9.69 -1.59 -4.55
C THR A 11 9.74 -0.24 -3.83
N ALA A 12 9.56 0.87 -4.54
CA ALA A 12 9.50 2.19 -3.91
C ALA A 12 8.29 2.33 -2.97
N VAL A 13 7.10 1.87 -3.40
CA VAL A 13 5.89 1.88 -2.58
C VAL A 13 6.03 0.92 -1.40
N GLU A 14 6.59 -0.27 -1.63
CA GLU A 14 6.85 -1.25 -0.56
C GLU A 14 7.77 -0.66 0.52
N GLN A 15 8.86 0.00 0.13
CA GLN A 15 9.79 0.66 1.06
C GLN A 15 9.13 1.77 1.88
N ALA A 16 8.31 2.62 1.24
CA ALA A 16 7.60 3.70 1.92
C ALA A 16 6.61 3.17 2.96
N LEU A 17 5.82 2.16 2.57
CA LEU A 17 4.88 1.47 3.46
C LEU A 17 5.58 0.76 4.61
N SER A 18 6.67 0.04 4.34
CA SER A 18 7.47 -0.62 5.39
C SER A 18 7.99 0.40 6.40
N ALA A 19 8.55 1.53 5.94
CA ALA A 19 9.04 2.58 6.82
C ALA A 19 7.92 3.20 7.69
N PHE A 20 6.75 3.45 7.10
CA PHE A 20 5.58 3.95 7.81
C PHE A 20 5.09 2.95 8.88
N LEU A 21 5.03 1.67 8.53
CA LEU A 21 4.62 0.59 9.42
C LEU A 21 5.63 0.37 10.55
N VAL A 22 6.93 0.45 10.30
CA VAL A 22 7.97 0.40 11.34
C VAL A 22 7.80 1.56 12.32
N GLY A 23 7.51 2.76 11.81
CA GLY A 23 7.26 3.94 12.64
C GLY A 23 6.04 3.79 13.55
N HIS A 24 5.00 3.10 13.09
CA HIS A 24 3.76 2.91 13.85
C HIS A 24 3.79 1.68 14.77
N THR A 25 4.35 0.56 14.30
CA THR A 25 4.29 -0.75 14.98
C THR A 25 5.56 -1.09 15.74
N GLY A 26 6.67 -0.44 15.42
CA GLY A 26 8.00 -0.73 15.99
C GLY A 26 8.61 -2.06 15.50
N ALA A 27 7.95 -2.77 14.58
CA ALA A 27 8.43 -4.00 13.96
C ALA A 27 8.56 -3.81 12.45
N GLU A 28 9.50 -4.52 11.83
CA GLU A 28 9.66 -4.54 10.37
C GLU A 28 8.80 -5.68 9.79
N PRO A 29 7.62 -5.38 9.20
CA PRO A 29 6.80 -6.40 8.58
C PRO A 29 7.39 -6.89 7.26
N GLU A 30 7.19 -8.18 6.96
CA GLU A 30 7.50 -8.70 5.63
C GLU A 30 6.47 -8.22 4.59
N VAL A 31 6.89 -8.11 3.34
CA VAL A 31 6.04 -7.58 2.26
C VAL A 31 4.79 -8.43 2.00
N GLU A 32 4.86 -9.74 2.26
CA GLU A 32 3.73 -10.68 2.11
C GLU A 32 3.03 -10.99 3.45
N GLN A 33 3.47 -10.37 4.55
CA GLN A 33 2.89 -10.59 5.86
C GLN A 33 1.49 -9.99 5.96
N ASP A 34 0.60 -10.72 6.63
CA ASP A 34 -0.76 -10.25 6.93
C ASP A 34 -0.74 -9.29 8.13
N LEU A 35 -0.78 -8.00 7.83
CA LEU A 35 -0.68 -6.93 8.82
C LEU A 35 -1.92 -6.84 9.72
N PHE A 36 -3.08 -7.30 9.25
CA PHE A 36 -4.28 -7.36 10.08
C PHE A 36 -4.23 -8.55 11.02
N ALA A 37 -3.72 -9.69 10.57
CA ALA A 37 -3.56 -10.88 11.42
C ALA A 37 -2.53 -10.65 12.54
N THR A 38 -1.51 -9.84 12.28
CA THR A 38 -0.49 -9.50 13.27
C THR A 38 -0.91 -8.39 14.23
N GLY A 39 -2.03 -7.73 13.95
CA GLY A 39 -2.48 -6.54 14.69
C GLY A 39 -1.64 -5.29 14.41
N ALA A 40 -0.78 -5.32 13.40
CA ALA A 40 0.01 -4.17 12.94
C ALA A 40 -0.88 -3.06 12.37
N ILE A 41 -2.03 -3.42 11.78
CA ILE A 41 -3.03 -2.48 11.28
C ILE A 41 -4.35 -2.62 12.04
N SER A 42 -4.82 -1.49 12.57
CA SER A 42 -6.17 -1.34 13.12
C SER A 42 -7.11 -0.71 12.09
N SER A 43 -8.44 -0.84 12.27
CA SER A 43 -9.41 -0.22 11.36
C SER A 43 -9.29 1.30 11.27
N MET A 44 -8.84 1.97 12.34
CA MET A 44 -8.59 3.42 12.34
C MET A 44 -7.34 3.74 11.52
N PHE A 45 -6.27 2.99 11.77
CA PHE A 45 -5.01 3.15 11.04
C PHE A 45 -5.15 2.86 9.54
N ALA A 46 -6.00 1.90 9.16
CA ALA A 46 -6.30 1.64 7.75
C ALA A 46 -6.86 2.88 7.04
N MET A 47 -7.72 3.66 7.70
CA MET A 47 -8.25 4.90 7.12
C MET A 47 -7.16 5.98 7.01
N GLU A 48 -6.28 6.10 8.01
CA GLU A 48 -5.12 7.00 7.93
C GLU A 48 -4.16 6.62 6.80
N LEU A 49 -3.93 5.32 6.62
CA LEU A 49 -3.12 4.77 5.56
C LEU A 49 -3.73 5.08 4.19
N VAL A 50 -5.05 4.96 4.04
CA VAL A 50 -5.75 5.34 2.81
C VAL A 50 -5.48 6.80 2.48
N VAL A 51 -5.72 7.72 3.42
CA VAL A 51 -5.49 9.15 3.19
C VAL A 51 -4.02 9.44 2.85
N PHE A 52 -3.08 8.80 3.54
CA PHE A 52 -1.66 8.92 3.24
C PHE A 52 -1.33 8.45 1.82
N LEU A 53 -1.87 7.31 1.39
CA LEU A 53 -1.65 6.78 0.04
C LEU A 53 -2.27 7.66 -1.03
N GLU A 54 -3.47 8.17 -0.80
CA GLU A 54 -4.16 9.09 -1.71
C GLU A 54 -3.37 10.40 -1.89
N ASP A 55 -2.87 10.99 -0.79
CA ASP A 55 -2.07 12.23 -0.80
C ASP A 55 -0.67 12.04 -1.41
N GLU A 56 0.05 10.98 -1.01
CA GLU A 56 1.43 10.71 -1.48
C GLU A 56 1.48 10.31 -2.96
N TYR A 57 0.47 9.57 -3.44
CA TYR A 57 0.48 9.01 -4.79
C TYR A 57 -0.51 9.66 -5.75
N ASP A 58 -1.31 10.63 -5.31
CA ASP A 58 -2.36 11.30 -6.09
C ASP A 58 -3.34 10.28 -6.71
N ILE A 59 -3.84 9.37 -5.87
CA ILE A 59 -4.77 8.30 -6.25
C ILE A 59 -6.08 8.42 -5.48
N GLU A 60 -7.14 7.80 -5.99
CA GLU A 60 -8.43 7.68 -5.31
C GLU A 60 -8.68 6.20 -4.94
N ILE A 61 -8.83 5.93 -3.65
CA ILE A 61 -9.06 4.58 -3.09
C ILE A 61 -10.50 4.50 -2.59
N VAL A 62 -11.40 4.02 -3.46
CA VAL A 62 -12.84 3.93 -3.17
C VAL A 62 -13.44 2.58 -3.56
N GLY A 63 -14.59 2.26 -2.99
CA GLY A 63 -15.40 1.11 -3.39
C GLY A 63 -14.67 -0.23 -3.26
N ALA A 64 -14.30 -0.83 -4.39
CA ALA A 64 -13.61 -2.12 -4.44
C ALA A 64 -12.15 -2.05 -3.94
N GLU A 65 -11.53 -0.86 -4.02
CA GLU A 65 -10.15 -0.68 -3.58
C GLU A 65 -10.04 -0.71 -2.06
N LEU A 66 -11.08 -0.28 -1.34
CA LEU A 66 -11.21 -0.34 0.13
C LEU A 66 -11.32 -1.78 0.68
N ASN A 67 -11.22 -2.81 -0.16
CA ASN A 67 -11.24 -4.18 0.29
C ASN A 67 -10.01 -4.49 1.16
N ARG A 68 -10.24 -5.10 2.33
CA ARG A 68 -9.20 -5.61 3.24
C ARG A 68 -8.14 -6.44 2.53
N ASP A 69 -8.48 -7.19 1.48
CA ASP A 69 -7.50 -7.94 0.68
C ASP A 69 -6.39 -7.04 0.10
N ASN A 70 -6.71 -5.81 -0.29
CA ASN A 70 -5.74 -4.84 -0.82
C ASN A 70 -4.85 -4.25 0.28
N PHE A 71 -5.34 -4.18 1.52
CA PHE A 71 -4.58 -3.69 2.68
C PHE A 71 -3.95 -4.81 3.51
N ARG A 72 -4.15 -6.07 3.10
CA ARG A 72 -3.73 -7.23 3.89
C ARG A 72 -2.22 -7.26 4.09
N SER A 73 -1.47 -6.89 3.07
CA SER A 73 0.00 -6.94 3.04
C SER A 73 0.54 -5.74 2.26
N ILE A 74 1.81 -5.41 2.49
CA ILE A 74 2.50 -4.31 1.81
C ILE A 74 2.50 -4.54 0.29
N ARG A 75 2.71 -5.78 -0.13
CA ARG A 75 2.71 -6.17 -1.54
C ARG A 75 1.36 -5.94 -2.20
N ALA A 76 0.26 -6.22 -1.50
CA ALA A 76 -1.09 -5.97 -2.01
C ALA A 76 -1.36 -4.47 -2.18
N MET A 77 -0.96 -3.66 -1.19
CA MET A 77 -1.10 -2.21 -1.25
C MET A 77 -0.26 -1.62 -2.39
N ALA A 78 1.00 -2.05 -2.52
CA ALA A 78 1.87 -1.59 -3.60
C ALA A 78 1.28 -1.94 -4.97
N ALA A 79 0.75 -3.15 -5.15
CA ALA A 79 0.08 -3.55 -6.38
C ALA A 79 -1.18 -2.71 -6.67
N MET A 80 -1.96 -2.37 -5.65
CA MET A 80 -3.13 -1.49 -5.74
C MET A 80 -2.72 -0.08 -6.19
N VAL A 81 -1.78 0.54 -5.49
CA VAL A 81 -1.25 1.89 -5.81
C VAL A 81 -0.75 1.95 -7.25
N LEU A 82 0.02 0.96 -7.68
CA LEU A 82 0.53 0.93 -9.06
C LEU A 82 -0.58 0.78 -10.10
N ARG A 83 -1.62 0.00 -9.81
CA ARG A 83 -2.79 -0.12 -10.69
C ARG A 83 -3.54 1.20 -10.81
N LEU A 84 -3.79 1.87 -9.69
CA LEU A 84 -4.50 3.15 -9.66
C LEU A 84 -3.70 4.24 -10.39
N ARG A 85 -2.40 4.34 -10.12
CA ARG A 85 -1.47 5.25 -10.83
C ARG A 85 -1.38 4.98 -12.32
N GLY A 86 -1.45 3.72 -12.73
CA GLY A 86 -1.42 3.34 -14.15
C GLY A 86 -2.75 3.50 -14.88
N THR A 87 -3.86 3.67 -14.16
CA THR A 87 -5.21 3.79 -14.74
C THR A 87 -5.63 5.26 -14.94
N GLY A 88 -4.89 6.23 -14.36
CA GLY A 88 -5.15 7.67 -14.53
C GLY A 88 -4.82 8.26 -15.92
N ASP A 89 -4.31 7.44 -16.85
CA ASP A 89 -4.06 7.80 -18.26
C ASP A 89 -5.00 7.01 -19.18
N ALA A 90 -6.28 7.42 -19.26
CA ALA A 90 -7.20 6.96 -20.30
C ALA A 90 -8.25 8.03 -20.65
#